data_AF-A0A3S5ES24-F1
#
_entry.id   AF-A0A3S5ES24-F1
#
_cell.length_a   1.000
_cell.length_b   1.000
_cell.length_c   1.000
_cell.angle_alpha   90.00
_cell.angle_beta   90.00
_cell.angle_gamma   90.00
#
_symmetry.space_group_name_H-M   'P 1'
#
loop_
_entity.id
_entity.type
_entity.pdbx_description
1 polymer ?
#
loop_
_entity_poly.entity_id
_entity_poly.type
_entity_poly.pdbx_seq_one_letter_code
_entity_poly.pdbx_strand_id
1 'polypeptide(L)'
;MDENGYLHPDQKCHFHIEPFAGANINPESLKFNGIDIHNPLRGAISELDAMTGLFQMVRRGQKEADCQRSIIVAHNATFDQSFVMAAAERTGIKRNPFHPFGMFDTASLAGLMFGQTVLVKACQAANIPFDGKQAHSALYDTERTAELFCYMVNHLKI
;
A
#
# COMPACT_ATOMS: atom_id res chain seq x y z
N MET A 1 -5.23 1.42 -16.38
CA MET A 1 -4.85 0.65 -17.59
C MET A 1 -4.99 1.60 -18.75
N ASP A 2 -4.02 1.64 -19.66
CA ASP A 2 -4.13 2.44 -20.87
C ASP A 2 -4.97 1.73 -21.96
N GLU A 3 -5.15 2.40 -23.09
CA GLU A 3 -5.90 1.88 -24.25
C GLU A 3 -5.28 0.61 -24.88
N ASN A 4 -3.99 0.36 -24.64
CA ASN A 4 -3.27 -0.81 -25.13
C ASN A 4 -3.31 -1.99 -24.14
N GLY A 5 -3.98 -1.81 -22.99
CA GLY A 5 -4.11 -2.83 -21.96
C GLY A 5 -2.93 -2.92 -21.00
N TYR A 6 -2.02 -1.94 -20.98
CA TYR A 6 -0.92 -1.91 -20.02
C TYR A 6 -1.34 -1.23 -18.71
N LEU A 7 -0.93 -1.83 -17.59
CA LEU A 7 -1.12 -1.26 -16.26
C LEU A 7 -0.09 -0.18 -15.98
N HIS A 8 -0.56 0.88 -15.33
CA HIS A 8 0.24 2.00 -14.83
C HIS A 8 -0.32 2.43 -13.47
N PRO A 9 0.51 2.94 -12.54
CA PRO A 9 0.01 3.60 -11.35
C PRO A 9 -0.93 4.76 -11.72
N ASP A 10 -2.02 4.91 -10.98
CA ASP A 10 -3.03 5.96 -11.19
C ASP A 10 -2.95 7.03 -10.08
N GLN A 11 -3.92 7.03 -9.15
CA GLN A 11 -3.99 8.02 -8.08
C GLN A 11 -3.14 7.62 -6.87
N LYS A 12 -2.63 8.63 -6.15
CA LYS A 12 -1.88 8.48 -4.90
C LYS A 12 -2.68 9.03 -3.73
N CYS A 13 -2.61 8.35 -2.61
CA CYS A 13 -3.20 8.75 -1.34
C CYS A 13 -2.21 8.45 -0.22
N HIS A 14 -1.91 9.45 0.60
CA HIS A 14 -0.90 9.34 1.64
C HIS A 14 -1.30 10.22 2.83
N PHE A 15 -1.23 9.64 4.02
CA PHE A 15 -1.54 10.31 5.27
C PHE A 15 -0.54 9.93 6.34
N HIS A 16 -0.21 10.89 7.20
CA HIS A 16 0.33 10.59 8.50
C HIS A 16 -0.83 10.37 9.47
N ILE A 17 -0.83 9.26 10.20
CA ILE A 17 -1.95 8.88 11.08
C ILE A 17 -1.54 9.07 12.54
N GLU A 18 -2.40 9.70 13.33
CA GLU A 18 -2.27 9.77 14.79
C GLU A 18 -2.48 8.38 15.41
N PRO A 19 -1.68 7.98 16.41
CA PRO A 19 -1.97 6.75 17.16
C PRO A 19 -3.38 6.76 17.74
N PHE A 20 -4.15 5.70 17.51
CA PHE A 20 -5.47 5.56 18.12
C PHE A 20 -5.38 5.44 19.65
N ALA A 21 -6.43 5.80 20.36
CA ALA A 21 -6.46 5.74 21.82
C ALA A 21 -6.21 4.31 22.34
N GLY A 22 -5.21 4.14 23.20
CA GLY A 22 -4.80 2.84 23.72
C GLY A 22 -3.88 2.03 22.81
N ALA A 23 -3.40 2.61 21.69
CA ALA A 23 -2.41 1.96 20.84
C ALA A 23 -1.11 1.67 21.61
N ASN A 24 -0.59 0.45 21.46
CA ASN A 24 0.75 0.12 21.90
C ASN A 24 1.77 0.60 20.86
N ILE A 25 2.73 1.43 21.28
CA ILE A 25 3.79 1.94 20.42
C ILE A 25 5.11 1.28 20.78
N ASN A 26 5.59 0.40 19.89
CA ASN A 26 6.88 -0.25 20.06
C ASN A 26 8.03 0.71 19.69
N PRO A 27 8.94 1.04 20.61
CA PRO A 27 10.08 1.92 20.33
C PRO A 27 11.00 1.41 19.21
N GLU A 28 11.15 0.09 19.06
CA GLU A 28 11.97 -0.49 18.00
C GLU A 28 11.36 -0.27 16.61
N SER A 29 10.03 -0.27 16.51
CA SER A 29 9.34 0.08 15.26
C SER A 29 9.57 1.54 14.87
N LEU A 30 9.57 2.46 15.84
CA LEU A 30 9.85 3.88 15.59
C LEU A 30 11.30 4.13 15.17
N LYS A 31 12.26 3.42 15.77
CA LYS A 31 13.66 3.48 15.34
C LYS A 31 13.83 2.99 13.91
N PHE A 32 13.11 1.92 13.55
CA PHE A 32 13.20 1.33 12.21
C PHE A 32 12.63 2.24 11.12
N ASN A 33 11.46 2.85 11.35
CA ASN A 33 10.81 3.70 10.34
C ASN A 33 11.16 5.19 10.47
N GLY A 34 11.84 5.61 11.53
CA GLY A 34 12.24 7.00 11.77
C GLY A 34 11.10 7.95 12.11
N ILE A 35 9.90 7.45 12.45
CA ILE A 35 8.74 8.28 12.75
C ILE A 35 8.87 8.87 14.16
N ASP A 36 8.82 10.20 14.25
CA ASP A 36 8.50 10.92 15.48
C ASP A 36 6.99 11.21 15.53
N ILE A 37 6.27 10.50 16.40
CA ILE A 37 4.81 10.64 16.56
C ILE A 37 4.41 11.94 17.26
N HIS A 38 5.35 12.63 17.92
CA HIS A 38 5.10 13.88 18.64
C HIS A 38 5.51 15.11 17.84
N ASN A 39 6.08 14.93 16.64
CA ASN A 39 6.47 16.04 15.79
C ASN A 39 5.23 16.83 15.32
N PRO A 40 5.06 18.10 15.71
CA PRO A 40 3.90 18.91 15.32
C PRO A 40 3.85 19.21 13.81
N LEU A 41 4.99 19.13 13.11
CA LEU A 41 5.08 19.34 11.67
C LEU A 41 4.72 18.08 10.87
N ARG A 42 4.47 16.94 11.53
CA ARG A 42 4.07 15.69 10.86
C ARG A 42 2.70 15.81 10.17
N GLY A 43 1.85 16.74 10.59
CA GLY A 43 0.52 16.92 9.98
C GLY A 43 -0.34 15.65 10.07
N ALA A 44 -0.23 14.94 11.19
CA ALA A 44 -0.97 13.71 11.40
C ALA A 44 -2.48 13.99 11.51
N ILE A 45 -3.30 13.09 10.97
CA ILE A 45 -4.76 13.14 11.06
C ILE A 45 -5.30 11.90 11.75
N SER A 46 -6.57 11.93 12.13
CA SER A 46 -7.22 10.78 12.76
C SER A 46 -7.29 9.58 11.81
N GLU A 47 -7.30 8.37 12.37
CA GLU A 47 -7.50 7.13 11.60
C GLU A 47 -8.83 7.16 10.82
N LEU A 48 -9.88 7.77 11.39
CA LEU A 48 -11.18 7.93 10.74
C LEU A 48 -11.09 8.79 9.46
N ASP A 49 -10.38 9.92 9.52
CA ASP A 49 -10.24 10.82 8.38
C ASP A 49 -9.41 10.17 7.26
N ALA A 50 -8.29 9.54 7.62
CA ALA A 50 -7.42 8.83 6.69
C ALA A 50 -8.17 7.69 5.97
N MET A 51 -8.86 6.84 6.73
CA MET A 51 -9.62 5.71 6.19
C MET A 51 -10.82 6.16 5.36
N THR A 52 -11.49 7.25 5.75
CA THR A 52 -12.58 7.85 4.97
C THR A 52 -12.07 8.33 3.62
N GLY A 53 -10.96 9.08 3.60
CA GLY A 53 -10.33 9.58 2.37
C GLY A 53 -9.89 8.44 1.45
N LEU A 54 -9.19 7.45 2.00
CA LEU A 54 -8.74 6.26 1.25
C LEU A 54 -9.93 5.53 0.62
N PHE A 55 -10.98 5.24 1.38
CA PHE A 55 -12.12 4.47 0.87
C PHE A 55 -12.94 5.26 -0.15
N GLN A 56 -13.03 6.59 -0.01
CA GLN A 56 -13.67 7.44 -1.02
C GLN A 56 -12.91 7.40 -2.35
N MET A 57 -11.57 7.55 -2.31
CA MET A 57 -10.75 7.45 -3.51
C MET A 57 -10.90 6.09 -4.19
N VAL A 58 -10.79 5.01 -3.41
CA VAL A 58 -10.90 3.64 -3.93
C VAL A 58 -12.27 3.36 -4.54
N ARG A 59 -13.37 3.77 -3.89
CA ARG A 59 -14.72 3.58 -4.44
C ARG A 59 -14.95 4.36 -5.73
N ARG A 60 -14.37 5.56 -5.85
CA ARG A 60 -14.43 6.35 -7.09
C ARG A 60 -13.74 5.61 -8.23
N GLY A 61 -12.48 5.19 -8.02
CA GLY A 61 -11.73 4.42 -9.02
C GLY A 61 -12.38 3.10 -9.37
N GLN A 62 -12.94 2.40 -8.37
CA GLN A 62 -13.70 1.17 -8.58
C GLN A 62 -14.91 1.39 -9.51
N LYS A 63 -15.65 2.49 -9.30
CA LYS A 63 -16.81 2.84 -10.15
C LYS A 63 -16.38 3.22 -11.56
N GLU A 64 -15.30 3.99 -11.70
CA GLU A 64 -14.75 4.41 -13.00
C GLU A 64 -14.23 3.23 -13.82
N ALA A 65 -13.70 2.20 -13.15
CA ALA A 65 -13.18 0.97 -13.78
C ALA A 65 -14.23 -0.15 -13.90
N ASP A 66 -15.52 0.12 -13.61
CA ASP A 66 -16.60 -0.87 -13.60
C ASP A 66 -16.29 -2.17 -12.81
N CYS A 67 -15.60 -2.01 -11.68
CA CYS A 67 -15.22 -3.11 -10.80
C CYS A 67 -16.20 -3.27 -9.63
N GLN A 68 -16.36 -4.50 -9.12
CA GLN A 68 -17.28 -4.79 -8.01
C GLN A 68 -16.63 -4.71 -6.62
N ARG A 69 -15.31 -4.97 -6.53
CA ARG A 69 -14.51 -5.01 -5.30
C ARG A 69 -13.10 -4.53 -5.60
N SER A 70 -12.41 -4.05 -4.57
CA SER A 70 -10.97 -3.72 -4.64
C SER A 70 -10.14 -4.79 -3.91
N ILE A 71 -8.95 -5.11 -4.42
CA ILE A 71 -8.02 -6.07 -3.80
C ILE A 71 -6.75 -5.32 -3.40
N ILE A 72 -6.25 -5.56 -2.18
CA ILE A 72 -5.00 -4.95 -1.72
C ILE A 72 -3.83 -5.63 -2.44
N VAL A 73 -2.94 -4.80 -3.00
CA VAL A 73 -1.63 -5.20 -3.50
C VAL A 73 -0.60 -4.61 -2.55
N ALA A 74 0.27 -5.44 -1.98
CA ALA A 74 1.32 -5.01 -1.07
C ALA A 74 2.50 -6.00 -1.07
N HIS A 75 3.59 -5.70 -0.35
CA HIS A 75 4.77 -6.55 -0.27
C HIS A 75 4.86 -7.22 1.10
N ASN A 76 4.63 -8.54 1.15
CA ASN A 76 4.17 -9.26 2.35
C ASN A 76 2.75 -8.84 2.77
N ALA A 77 1.82 -8.83 1.81
CA ALA A 77 0.53 -8.14 1.87
C ALA A 77 -0.37 -8.47 3.08
N THR A 78 -0.21 -9.64 3.70
CA THR A 78 -0.93 -10.00 4.93
C THR A 78 -0.73 -8.96 6.04
N PHE A 79 0.49 -8.40 6.14
CA PHE A 79 0.81 -7.37 7.13
C PHE A 79 -0.06 -6.14 6.93
N ASP A 80 0.02 -5.49 5.77
CA ASP A 80 -0.71 -4.26 5.46
C ASP A 80 -2.23 -4.46 5.54
N GLN A 81 -2.73 -5.56 4.98
CA GLN A 81 -4.16 -5.85 5.02
C GLN A 81 -4.67 -6.01 6.46
N SER A 82 -3.91 -6.67 7.34
CA SER A 82 -4.32 -6.83 8.74
C SER A 82 -4.49 -5.48 9.46
N PHE A 83 -3.59 -4.52 9.20
CA PHE A 83 -3.66 -3.18 9.78
C PHE A 83 -4.81 -2.35 9.18
N VAL A 84 -5.01 -2.41 7.85
CA VAL A 84 -6.12 -1.71 7.17
C VAL A 84 -7.48 -2.23 7.65
N MET A 85 -7.63 -3.55 7.82
CA MET A 85 -8.88 -4.14 8.31
C MET A 85 -9.14 -3.79 9.77
N ALA A 86 -8.12 -3.84 10.63
CA ALA A 86 -8.25 -3.45 12.04
C ALA A 86 -8.57 -1.95 12.21
N ALA A 87 -7.98 -1.08 11.38
CA ALA A 87 -8.30 0.34 11.34
C ALA A 87 -9.76 0.59 10.89
N ALA A 88 -10.21 -0.12 9.86
CA ALA A 88 -11.60 -0.03 9.40
C ALA A 88 -12.60 -0.47 10.49
N GLU A 89 -12.25 -1.50 11.26
CA GLU A 89 -13.06 -1.98 12.39
C GLU A 89 -13.11 -0.94 13.52
N ARG A 90 -11.96 -0.43 13.97
CA ARG A 90 -11.88 0.59 15.04
C ARG A 90 -12.65 1.87 14.69
N THR A 91 -12.57 2.30 13.43
CA THR A 91 -13.22 3.54 12.96
C THR A 91 -14.73 3.36 12.73
N GLY A 92 -15.23 2.12 12.67
CA GLY A 92 -16.64 1.83 12.40
C GLY A 92 -17.11 2.27 11.01
N ILE A 93 -16.19 2.55 10.08
CA ILE A 93 -16.53 3.00 8.73
C ILE A 93 -17.29 1.89 8.01
N LYS A 94 -18.50 2.22 7.55
CA LYS A 94 -19.32 1.33 6.74
C LYS A 94 -18.79 1.29 5.30
N ARG A 95 -19.08 0.19 4.59
CA ARG A 95 -18.75 0.00 3.16
C ARG A 95 -17.24 0.06 2.87
N ASN A 96 -16.48 -0.78 3.57
CA ASN A 96 -15.10 -1.08 3.19
C ASN A 96 -15.07 -1.66 1.76
N PRO A 97 -14.41 -1.01 0.78
CA PRO A 97 -14.39 -1.45 -0.61
C PRO A 97 -13.45 -2.64 -0.85
N PHE A 98 -12.54 -2.89 0.08
CA PHE A 98 -11.55 -3.95 -0.06
C PHE A 98 -12.17 -5.33 0.16
N HIS A 99 -11.60 -6.31 -0.52
CA HIS A 99 -11.88 -7.71 -0.28
C HIS A 99 -11.36 -8.10 1.12
N PRO A 100 -12.13 -8.84 1.94
CA PRO A 100 -11.79 -9.02 3.36
C PRO A 100 -10.57 -9.91 3.62
N PHE A 101 -10.25 -10.84 2.71
CA PHE A 101 -9.14 -11.80 2.89
C PHE A 101 -8.24 -11.98 1.66
N GLY A 102 -8.81 -12.00 0.45
CA GLY A 102 -8.05 -12.01 -0.81
C GLY A 102 -7.15 -10.78 -1.00
N MET A 103 -5.91 -11.02 -1.41
CA MET A 103 -4.84 -10.04 -1.60
C MET A 103 -3.89 -10.49 -2.72
N PHE A 104 -3.16 -9.55 -3.30
CA PHE A 104 -2.00 -9.87 -4.16
C PHE A 104 -0.71 -9.50 -3.44
N ASP A 105 0.07 -10.52 -3.12
CA ASP A 105 1.36 -10.36 -2.47
C ASP A 105 2.49 -10.27 -3.50
N THR A 106 3.10 -9.09 -3.60
CA THR A 106 4.21 -8.85 -4.53
C THR A 106 5.49 -9.57 -4.12
N ALA A 107 5.66 -10.01 -2.86
CA ALA A 107 6.80 -10.84 -2.48
C ALA A 107 6.71 -12.22 -3.11
N SER A 108 5.54 -12.85 -3.06
CA SER A 108 5.24 -14.12 -3.75
C SER A 108 5.35 -13.99 -5.27
N LEU A 109 4.75 -12.94 -5.85
CA LEU A 109 4.80 -12.70 -7.30
C LEU A 109 6.23 -12.45 -7.80
N ALA A 110 7.01 -11.65 -7.08
CA ALA A 110 8.41 -11.40 -7.41
C ALA A 110 9.28 -12.65 -7.21
N GLY A 111 8.96 -13.50 -6.23
CA GLY A 111 9.58 -14.81 -6.07
C GLY A 111 9.38 -15.68 -7.31
N LEU A 112 8.16 -15.72 -7.84
CA LEU A 112 7.84 -16.44 -9.08
C LEU A 112 8.58 -15.86 -10.30
N MET A 113 8.58 -14.54 -10.45
CA MET A 113 9.06 -13.90 -11.68
C MET A 113 10.56 -13.66 -11.72
N PHE A 114 11.17 -13.35 -10.57
CA PHE A 114 12.57 -12.92 -10.48
C PHE A 114 13.42 -13.79 -9.54
N GLY A 115 12.80 -14.73 -8.80
CA GLY A 115 13.48 -15.44 -7.72
C GLY A 115 13.87 -14.54 -6.55
N GLN A 116 13.20 -13.38 -6.38
CA GLN A 116 13.50 -12.40 -5.34
C GLN A 116 12.26 -12.09 -4.51
N THR A 117 12.37 -12.21 -3.18
CA THR A 117 11.27 -11.91 -2.25
C THR A 117 11.48 -10.62 -1.46
N VAL A 118 12.63 -9.96 -1.63
CA VAL A 118 12.92 -8.67 -0.98
C VAL A 118 12.64 -7.56 -1.97
N LEU A 119 11.79 -6.59 -1.60
CA LEU A 119 11.32 -5.51 -2.48
C LEU A 119 12.46 -4.83 -3.26
N VAL A 120 13.54 -4.40 -2.59
CA VAL A 120 14.67 -3.74 -3.26
C VAL A 120 15.32 -4.63 -4.32
N LYS A 121 15.47 -5.94 -4.05
CA LYS A 121 16.07 -6.90 -4.99
C LYS A 121 15.12 -7.19 -6.16
N ALA A 122 13.82 -7.27 -5.89
CA ALA A 122 12.81 -7.43 -6.94
C ALA A 122 12.75 -6.22 -7.86
N CYS A 123 12.76 -4.99 -7.31
CA CYS A 123 12.85 -3.75 -8.09
C CYS A 123 14.13 -3.72 -8.93
N GLN A 124 15.29 -4.07 -8.35
CA GLN A 124 16.56 -4.15 -9.09
C GLN A 124 16.49 -5.16 -10.25
N ALA A 125 15.91 -6.35 -10.02
CA ALA A 125 15.73 -7.36 -11.07
C ALA A 125 14.79 -6.90 -12.20
N ALA A 126 13.81 -6.03 -11.88
CA ALA A 126 12.90 -5.40 -12.83
C ALA A 126 13.46 -4.09 -13.45
N ASN A 127 14.72 -3.72 -13.17
CA ASN A 127 15.33 -2.43 -13.55
C ASN A 127 14.55 -1.19 -13.07
N ILE A 128 13.85 -1.30 -11.94
CA ILE A 128 13.15 -0.19 -11.28
C ILE A 128 14.13 0.47 -10.28
N PRO A 129 14.41 1.79 -10.41
CA PRO A 129 15.29 2.49 -9.48
C PRO A 129 14.80 2.41 -8.03
N PHE A 130 15.70 2.06 -7.11
CA PHE A 130 15.39 1.97 -5.69
C PHE A 130 16.44 2.70 -4.84
N ASP A 131 16.05 3.79 -4.20
CA ASP A 131 16.83 4.52 -3.20
C ASP A 131 16.57 3.98 -1.78
N GLY A 132 17.57 3.30 -1.20
CA GLY A 132 17.48 2.78 0.16
C GLY A 132 17.34 3.84 1.25
N LYS A 133 17.64 5.12 0.96
CA LYS A 133 17.45 6.22 1.93
C LYS A 133 15.99 6.64 2.07
N GLN A 134 15.15 6.32 1.08
CA GLN A 134 13.72 6.61 1.07
C GLN A 134 12.87 5.42 1.52
N ALA A 135 13.49 4.25 1.72
CA ALA A 135 12.84 3.08 2.28
C ALA A 135 12.19 3.42 3.64
N HIS A 136 11.10 2.73 3.97
CA HIS A 136 10.30 2.95 5.18
C HIS A 136 9.44 4.22 5.17
N SER A 137 9.51 5.02 4.10
CA SER A 137 8.42 5.93 3.75
C SER A 137 7.29 5.16 3.08
N ALA A 138 6.10 5.17 3.68
CA ALA A 138 4.94 4.47 3.14
C ALA A 138 4.61 4.91 1.70
N LEU A 139 4.77 6.20 1.38
CA LEU A 139 4.57 6.70 0.03
C LEU A 139 5.56 6.07 -0.96
N TYR A 140 6.84 6.09 -0.61
CA TYR A 140 7.89 5.58 -1.49
C TYR A 140 7.78 4.06 -1.71
N ASP A 141 7.59 3.31 -0.63
CA ASP A 141 7.42 1.85 -0.71
C ASP A 141 6.16 1.48 -1.51
N THR A 142 5.07 2.26 -1.40
CA THR A 142 3.86 2.07 -2.21
C THR A 142 4.12 2.34 -3.69
N GLU A 143 4.83 3.42 -4.03
CA GLU A 143 5.18 3.75 -5.42
C GLU A 143 6.03 2.67 -6.07
N ARG A 144 7.09 2.21 -5.38
CA ARG A 144 7.94 1.11 -5.86
C ARG A 144 7.18 -0.21 -5.99
N THR A 145 6.30 -0.51 -5.04
CA THR A 145 5.47 -1.73 -5.09
C THR A 145 4.46 -1.67 -6.24
N ALA A 146 3.83 -0.52 -6.48
CA ALA A 146 2.89 -0.32 -7.58
C ALA A 146 3.58 -0.44 -8.94
N GLU A 147 4.76 0.17 -9.11
CA GLU A 147 5.58 0.05 -10.32
C GLU A 147 6.00 -1.41 -10.55
N LEU A 148 6.48 -2.10 -9.51
CA LEU A 148 6.85 -3.51 -9.60
C LEU A 148 5.66 -4.38 -10.01
N PHE A 149 4.50 -4.18 -9.39
CA PHE A 149 3.29 -4.92 -9.74
C PHE A 149 2.86 -4.68 -11.19
N CYS A 150 2.83 -3.42 -11.63
CA CYS A 150 2.50 -3.08 -13.01
C CYS A 150 3.50 -3.72 -13.99
N TYR A 151 4.80 -3.65 -13.69
CA TYR A 151 5.84 -4.29 -14.50
C TYR A 151 5.58 -5.79 -14.64
N MET A 152 5.35 -6.50 -13.53
CA MET A 152 5.15 -7.95 -13.56
C MET A 152 3.92 -8.34 -14.38
N VAL A 153 2.80 -7.64 -14.19
CA VAL A 153 1.57 -7.90 -14.96
C VAL A 153 1.77 -7.60 -16.45
N ASN A 154 2.40 -6.47 -16.77
CA ASN A 154 2.65 -6.06 -18.16
C ASN A 154 3.59 -7.02 -18.90
N HIS A 155 4.53 -7.66 -18.19
CA HIS A 155 5.46 -8.62 -18.79
C HIS A 155 4.80 -9.98 -19.11
N LEU A 156 3.73 -10.32 -18.41
CA LEU A 156 2.94 -11.53 -18.67
C LEU A 156 1.87 -11.32 -19.75
N LYS A 157 1.62 -10.06 -20.13
CA LYS A 157 0.72 -9.72 -21.22
C LYS A 157 1.34 -10.14 -22.54
N ILE A 158 0.73 -11.17 -23.15
CA ILE A 158 0.97 -11.61 -24.54
C ILE A 158 0.17 -10.72 -25.49
#